data_AF-A0A938VS32-F1
#
_entry.id   AF-A0A938VS32-F1
#
_cell.length_a   1.000
_cell.length_b   1.000
_cell.length_c   1.000
_cell.angle_alpha   90.00
_cell.angle_beta   90.00
_cell.angle_gamma   90.00
#
_symmetry.space_group_name_H-M   'P 1'
#
loop_
_entity.id
_entity.type
_entity.pdbx_description
1 polymer ?
#
loop_
_entity_poly.entity_id
_entity_poly.type
_entity_poly.pdbx_seq_one_letter_code
_entity_poly.pdbx_strand_id
1 'polypeptide(L)'
;MSLKLLTLDLTSPARPGHSLTQPQLDALTDADWTEILRMARQHRIGPMMRWQSQHAHPHIKVPKRVADALTKQHKNWTARAMAMQRELLRVHGILEAAGIPHVFLKGAYLAYCVYPHPALRPLRDLDILIPPERLTDARAALIAGGLSTLRRFEVMPESM
;
A
#
# COMPACT_ATOMS: atom_id res chain seq x y z
N MET A 1 -0.90 28.07 -5.17
CA MET A 1 -0.24 26.77 -4.99
C MET A 1 -1.09 25.69 -5.65
N SER A 2 -0.53 24.78 -6.45
CA SER A 2 -1.34 23.73 -7.11
C SER A 2 -1.85 22.70 -6.08
N LEU A 3 -3.07 22.18 -6.27
CA LEU A 3 -3.62 21.09 -5.45
C LEU A 3 -2.71 19.85 -5.41
N LYS A 4 -1.93 19.60 -6.48
CA LYS A 4 -0.96 18.51 -6.53
C LYS A 4 0.17 18.70 -5.51
N LEU A 5 0.74 19.90 -5.44
CA LEU A 5 1.79 20.23 -4.48
C LEU A 5 1.25 20.16 -3.06
N LEU A 6 0.06 20.71 -2.82
CA LEU A 6 -0.57 20.64 -1.50
C LEU A 6 -0.86 19.20 -1.06
N THR A 7 -1.25 18.32 -2.00
CA THR A 7 -1.42 16.88 -1.72
C THR A 7 -0.11 16.21 -1.33
N LEU A 8 1.00 16.57 -1.99
CA LEU A 8 2.34 16.09 -1.62
C LEU A 8 2.75 16.59 -0.24
N ASP A 9 2.51 17.85 0.08
CA ASP A 9 2.82 18.42 1.39
C ASP A 9 2.01 17.70 2.50
N LEU A 10 0.71 17.47 2.27
CA LEU A 10 -0.18 16.75 3.19
C LEU A 10 0.22 15.29 3.44
N THR A 11 1.12 14.72 2.62
CA THR A 11 1.61 13.35 2.77
C THR A 11 3.08 13.27 3.14
N SER A 12 3.76 14.40 3.19
CA SER A 12 5.18 14.49 3.52
C SER A 12 5.38 14.73 5.02
N PRO A 13 6.50 14.26 5.59
CA PRO A 13 6.93 14.72 6.91
C PRO A 13 7.10 16.24 6.90
N ALA A 14 7.09 16.87 8.07
CA ALA A 14 7.46 18.29 8.17
C ALA A 14 8.89 18.47 7.61
N ARG A 15 9.06 19.37 6.65
CA ARG A 15 10.34 19.68 6.03
C ARG A 15 10.72 21.14 6.30
N PRO A 16 12.00 21.45 6.56
CA PRO A 16 12.47 22.82 6.62
C PRO A 16 12.13 23.56 5.31
N GLY A 17 11.52 24.74 5.39
CA GLY A 17 11.15 25.56 4.23
C GLY A 17 9.83 25.18 3.53
N HIS A 18 9.21 24.05 3.88
CA HIS A 18 7.89 23.65 3.39
C HIS A 18 6.97 23.38 4.56
N SER A 19 6.27 24.42 5.00
CA SER A 19 5.30 24.33 6.10
C SER A 19 3.88 24.48 5.54
N LEU A 20 3.09 23.42 5.70
CA LEU A 20 1.64 23.54 5.62
C LEU A 20 1.18 24.55 6.66
N THR A 21 0.32 25.47 6.25
CA THR A 21 -0.27 26.47 7.15
C THR A 21 -1.79 26.34 7.16
N GLN A 22 -2.42 26.63 8.30
CA GLN A 22 -3.88 26.59 8.42
C GLN A 22 -4.59 27.51 7.40
N PRO A 23 -4.15 28.76 7.16
CA PRO A 23 -4.79 29.64 6.18
C PRO A 23 -4.80 29.09 4.75
N GLN A 24 -3.78 28.34 4.34
CA GLN A 24 -3.76 27.69 3.02
C GLN A 24 -4.86 26.64 2.87
N LEU A 25 -5.21 25.96 3.97
CA LEU A 25 -6.23 24.91 3.99
C LEU A 25 -7.63 25.49 4.17
N ASP A 26 -7.75 26.57 4.94
CA ASP A 26 -9.01 27.31 5.11
C ASP A 26 -9.46 27.97 3.80
N ALA A 27 -8.52 28.32 2.91
CA ALA A 27 -8.80 28.84 1.58
C ALA A 27 -9.29 27.79 0.58
N LEU A 28 -9.24 26.49 0.91
CA LEU A 28 -9.69 25.43 0.01
C LEU A 28 -11.21 25.33 -0.01
N THR A 29 -11.77 25.25 -1.21
CA THR A 29 -13.19 24.98 -1.41
C THR A 29 -13.53 23.52 -1.18
N ASP A 30 -14.82 23.21 -1.11
CA ASP A 30 -15.26 21.82 -1.04
C ASP A 30 -14.90 21.00 -2.28
N ALA A 31 -14.83 21.63 -3.45
CA ALA A 31 -14.39 21.01 -4.68
C ALA A 31 -12.90 20.64 -4.62
N ASP A 32 -12.06 21.52 -4.10
CA ASP A 32 -10.63 21.29 -3.92
C ASP A 32 -10.35 20.09 -3.02
N TRP A 33 -11.03 20.03 -1.87
CA TRP A 33 -10.93 18.90 -0.95
C TRP A 33 -11.41 17.58 -1.57
N THR A 34 -12.44 17.64 -2.41
CA THR A 34 -12.93 16.47 -3.14
C THR A 34 -11.89 15.97 -4.14
N GLU A 35 -11.22 16.89 -4.83
CA GLU A 35 -10.13 16.58 -5.76
C GLU A 35 -8.88 16.02 -5.06
N ILE A 36 -8.50 16.61 -3.91
CA ILE A 36 -7.41 16.08 -3.06
C ILE A 36 -7.72 14.66 -2.62
N LEU A 37 -8.94 14.39 -2.13
CA LEU A 37 -9.35 13.04 -1.73
C LEU A 37 -9.39 12.07 -2.91
N ARG A 38 -9.77 12.53 -4.11
CA ARG A 38 -9.75 11.73 -5.35
C ARG A 38 -8.31 11.33 -5.70
N MET A 39 -7.38 12.28 -5.71
CA MET A 39 -5.95 12.03 -5.94
C MET A 39 -5.37 11.11 -4.86
N ALA A 40 -5.67 11.38 -3.58
CA ALA A 40 -5.20 10.55 -2.47
C ALA A 40 -5.64 9.09 -2.59
N ARG A 41 -6.88 8.86 -3.06
CA ARG A 41 -7.39 7.52 -3.35
C ARG A 41 -6.69 6.89 -4.56
N GLN A 42 -6.59 7.62 -5.68
CA GLN A 42 -5.98 7.15 -6.93
C GLN A 42 -4.53 6.72 -6.71
N HIS A 43 -3.76 7.51 -5.97
CA HIS A 43 -2.36 7.24 -5.66
C HIS A 43 -2.16 6.35 -4.42
N ARG A 44 -3.25 5.98 -3.72
CA ARG A 44 -3.24 5.17 -2.49
C ARG A 44 -2.44 5.81 -1.35
N ILE A 45 -2.42 7.13 -1.28
CA ILE A 45 -1.70 7.90 -0.26
C ILE A 45 -2.62 8.43 0.85
N GLY A 46 -3.92 8.13 0.82
CA GLY A 46 -4.85 8.51 1.89
C GLY A 46 -4.46 8.03 3.30
N PRO A 47 -4.03 6.77 3.50
CA PRO A 47 -3.54 6.33 4.80
C PRO A 47 -2.32 7.13 5.28
N MET A 48 -1.42 7.50 4.37
CA MET A 48 -0.25 8.33 4.65
C MET A 48 -0.68 9.76 5.03
N MET A 49 -1.63 10.33 4.29
CA MET A 49 -2.17 11.66 4.59
C MET A 49 -2.77 11.73 6.00
N ARG A 50 -3.56 10.70 6.38
CA ARG A 50 -4.08 10.56 7.74
C ARG A 50 -2.96 10.48 8.77
N TRP A 51 -1.97 9.62 8.52
CA TRP A 51 -0.83 9.44 9.42
C TRP A 51 -0.10 10.77 9.64
N GLN A 52 0.22 11.50 8.58
CA GLN A 52 0.94 12.75 8.70
C GLN A 52 0.13 13.84 9.38
N SER A 53 -1.19 13.89 9.20
CA SER A 53 -2.05 14.82 9.96
C SER A 53 -2.00 14.57 11.47
N GLN A 54 -1.65 13.36 11.91
CA GLN A 54 -1.59 12.98 13.32
C GLN A 54 -0.18 13.11 13.90
N HIS A 55 0.86 13.00 13.08
CA HIS A 55 2.26 12.92 13.54
C HIS A 55 3.09 14.13 13.13
N ALA A 56 3.10 14.46 11.83
CA ALA A 56 3.93 15.55 11.30
C ALA A 56 3.22 16.91 11.37
N HIS A 57 1.90 16.92 11.23
CA HIS A 57 1.08 18.14 11.12
C HIS A 57 -0.08 18.17 12.13
N PRO A 58 0.12 17.88 13.43
CA PRO A 58 -0.98 17.79 14.40
C PRO A 58 -1.70 19.13 14.66
N HIS A 59 -1.06 20.25 14.30
CA HIS A 59 -1.61 21.60 14.41
C HIS A 59 -2.55 21.95 13.25
N ILE A 60 -2.53 21.17 12.17
CA ILE A 60 -3.33 21.40 10.98
C ILE A 60 -4.70 20.72 11.12
N LYS A 61 -5.76 21.51 10.95
CA LYS A 61 -7.15 21.05 10.96
C LYS A 61 -7.65 20.92 9.53
N VAL A 62 -8.23 19.76 9.22
CA VAL A 62 -8.96 19.51 7.97
C VAL A 62 -10.46 19.41 8.27
N PRO A 63 -11.34 19.68 7.29
CA PRO A 63 -12.78 19.51 7.49
C PRO A 63 -13.14 18.10 7.97
N LYS A 64 -14.13 17.98 8.86
CA LYS A 64 -14.55 16.68 9.44
C LYS A 64 -14.80 15.62 8.37
N ARG A 65 -15.47 15.99 7.26
CA ARG A 65 -15.73 15.09 6.13
C ARG A 65 -14.46 14.50 5.51
N VAL A 66 -13.37 15.28 5.46
CA VAL A 66 -12.07 14.87 4.94
C VAL A 66 -11.40 13.94 5.93
N ALA A 67 -11.37 14.30 7.22
CA ALA A 67 -10.83 13.44 8.29
C ALA A 67 -11.52 12.07 8.37
N ASP A 68 -12.85 12.05 8.26
CA ASP A 68 -13.65 10.82 8.24
C ASP A 68 -13.34 9.97 7.00
N ALA A 69 -13.24 10.60 5.82
CA ALA A 69 -12.89 9.90 4.59
C ALA A 69 -11.49 9.26 4.66
N LEU A 70 -10.49 10.00 5.18
CA LEU A 70 -9.13 9.49 5.37
C LEU A 70 -9.09 8.38 6.42
N THR A 71 -9.86 8.49 7.50
CA THR A 71 -10.00 7.43 8.51
C THR A 71 -10.62 6.17 7.94
N LYS A 72 -11.66 6.29 7.12
CA LYS A 72 -12.26 5.15 6.41
C LYS A 72 -11.24 4.49 5.46
N GLN A 73 -10.47 5.27 4.72
CA GLN A 73 -9.41 4.73 3.85
C GLN A 73 -8.32 4.00 4.64
N HIS A 74 -7.86 4.56 5.75
CA HIS A 74 -6.84 3.94 6.60
C HIS A 74 -7.32 2.60 7.19
N LYS A 75 -8.56 2.55 7.71
CA LYS A 75 -9.17 1.29 8.20
C LYS A 75 -9.26 0.23 7.09
N ASN A 76 -9.72 0.63 5.91
CA ASN A 76 -9.83 -0.28 4.76
C ASN A 76 -8.47 -0.84 4.30
N TRP A 77 -7.40 -0.04 4.35
CA TRP A 77 -6.05 -0.51 4.03
C TRP A 77 -5.42 -1.35 5.14
N THR A 78 -5.77 -1.08 6.39
CA THR A 78 -5.37 -1.90 7.54
C THR A 78 -5.96 -3.31 7.44
N ALA A 79 -7.27 -3.42 7.18
CA ALA A 79 -7.92 -4.71 6.99
C ALA A 79 -7.33 -5.50 5.81
N ARG A 80 -7.04 -4.81 4.69
CA ARG A 80 -6.36 -5.42 3.54
C ARG A 80 -4.95 -5.89 3.86
N ALA A 81 -4.18 -5.11 4.63
CA ALA A 81 -2.85 -5.49 5.05
C ALA A 81 -2.88 -6.76 5.92
N MET A 82 -3.82 -6.86 6.87
CA MET A 82 -3.99 -8.08 7.67
C MET A 82 -4.33 -9.30 6.80
N ALA A 83 -5.25 -9.14 5.85
CA ALA A 83 -5.57 -10.21 4.90
C ALA A 83 -4.35 -10.60 4.05
N MET A 84 -3.58 -9.62 3.59
CA MET A 84 -2.36 -9.85 2.80
C MET A 84 -1.27 -10.55 3.61
N GLN A 85 -1.11 -10.20 4.88
CA GLN A 85 -0.17 -10.85 5.79
C GLN A 85 -0.55 -12.32 6.01
N ARG A 86 -1.85 -12.62 6.15
CA ARG A 86 -2.33 -14.00 6.23
C ARG A 86 -1.98 -14.79 4.98
N GLU A 87 -2.24 -14.24 3.79
CA GLU A 87 -1.91 -14.93 2.54
C GLU A 87 -0.39 -15.09 2.36
N LEU A 88 0.41 -14.10 2.78
CA LEU A 88 1.87 -14.21 2.80
C LEU A 88 2.33 -15.40 3.63
N LEU A 89 1.85 -15.51 4.87
CA LEU A 89 2.21 -16.62 5.76
C LEU A 89 1.74 -17.97 5.22
N ARG A 90 0.55 -18.02 4.60
CA ARG A 90 0.04 -19.23 3.94
C ARG A 90 0.94 -19.65 2.78
N VAL A 91 1.31 -18.72 1.90
CA VAL A 91 2.18 -19.01 0.75
C VAL A 91 3.57 -19.41 1.21
N HIS A 92 4.12 -18.72 2.23
CA HIS A 92 5.38 -19.08 2.85
C HIS A 92 5.37 -20.53 3.33
N GLY A 93 4.37 -20.92 4.12
CA GLY A 93 4.27 -22.29 4.66
C GLY A 93 4.13 -23.36 3.58
N ILE A 94 3.41 -23.09 2.49
CA ILE A 94 3.31 -24.02 1.35
C ILE A 94 4.68 -24.23 0.69
N LEU A 95 5.41 -23.15 0.39
CA LEU A 95 6.71 -23.22 -0.29
C LEU A 95 7.79 -23.80 0.63
N GLU A 96 7.76 -23.45 1.91
CA GLU A 96 8.66 -23.98 2.93
C GLU A 96 8.48 -25.51 3.09
N ALA A 97 7.24 -25.98 3.24
CA ALA A 97 6.94 -27.41 3.37
C ALA A 97 7.36 -28.22 2.13
N ALA A 98 7.37 -27.61 0.95
CA ALA A 98 7.84 -28.20 -0.29
C ALA A 98 9.37 -28.09 -0.49
N GLY A 99 10.12 -27.50 0.47
CA GLY A 99 11.55 -27.28 0.35
C GLY A 99 11.93 -26.37 -0.82
N ILE A 100 11.09 -25.37 -1.12
CA ILE A 100 11.28 -24.45 -2.23
C ILE A 100 11.87 -23.14 -1.71
N PRO A 101 13.12 -22.78 -2.09
CA PRO A 101 13.70 -21.49 -1.76
C PRO A 101 12.86 -20.36 -2.36
N HIS A 102 12.53 -19.35 -1.56
CA HIS A 102 11.71 -18.23 -2.00
C HIS A 102 12.00 -16.95 -1.21
N VAL A 103 11.75 -15.80 -1.84
CA VAL A 103 11.88 -14.48 -1.20
C VAL A 103 10.69 -13.60 -1.58
N PHE A 104 10.01 -13.02 -0.58
CA PHE A 104 8.98 -12.00 -0.82
C PHE A 104 9.62 -10.65 -1.13
N LEU A 105 9.24 -10.05 -2.26
CA LEU A 105 9.88 -8.84 -2.76
C LEU A 105 9.18 -7.55 -2.31
N LYS A 106 9.94 -6.46 -2.39
CA LYS A 106 9.54 -5.04 -2.35
C LYS A 106 8.40 -4.74 -1.38
N GLY A 107 7.16 -4.88 -1.86
CA GLY A 107 5.94 -4.46 -1.19
C GLY A 107 5.78 -5.06 0.20
N ALA A 108 5.93 -6.38 0.31
CA ALA A 108 5.77 -7.08 1.58
C ALA A 108 6.82 -6.64 2.61
N TYR A 109 8.11 -6.70 2.24
CA TYR A 109 9.19 -6.28 3.15
C TYR A 109 9.03 -4.83 3.60
N LEU A 110 8.77 -3.91 2.67
CA LEU A 110 8.58 -2.50 3.03
C LEU A 110 7.38 -2.33 3.97
N ALA A 111 6.24 -2.96 3.68
CA ALA A 111 5.02 -2.77 4.47
C ALA A 111 5.15 -3.29 5.91
N TYR A 112 5.84 -4.42 6.12
CA TYR A 112 5.90 -5.08 7.43
C TYR A 112 7.18 -4.82 8.22
N CYS A 113 8.27 -4.39 7.56
CA CYS A 113 9.57 -4.21 8.22
C CYS A 113 10.07 -2.76 8.22
N VAL A 114 9.60 -1.90 7.30
CA VAL A 114 10.13 -0.53 7.14
C VAL A 114 9.11 0.54 7.54
N TYR A 115 7.86 0.42 7.09
CA TYR A 115 6.82 1.37 7.46
C TYR A 115 6.35 1.13 8.90
N PRO A 116 6.07 2.20 9.68
CA PRO A 116 5.62 2.05 11.06
C PRO A 116 4.23 1.40 11.18
N HIS A 117 3.48 1.37 10.08
CA HIS A 117 2.20 0.67 10.00
C HIS A 117 1.96 0.19 8.56
N PRO A 118 1.51 -1.06 8.33
CA PRO A 118 1.46 -1.64 6.99
C PRO A 118 0.43 -0.97 6.06
N ALA A 119 -0.63 -0.36 6.61
CA ALA A 119 -1.57 0.44 5.83
C ALA A 119 -0.94 1.66 5.13
N LEU A 120 0.26 2.09 5.55
CA LEU A 120 1.01 3.19 4.93
C LEU A 120 1.76 2.77 3.67
N ARG A 121 1.88 1.45 3.44
CA ARG A 121 2.37 0.87 2.19
C ARG A 121 1.29 -0.03 1.56
N PRO A 122 0.20 0.53 1.03
CA PRO A 122 -0.86 -0.25 0.37
C PRO A 122 -0.37 -1.27 -0.67
N LEU A 123 -0.59 -2.56 -0.37
CA LEU A 123 -0.28 -3.69 -1.25
C LEU A 123 -1.56 -4.22 -1.92
N ARG A 124 -1.43 -4.70 -3.16
CA ARG A 124 -2.52 -5.38 -3.87
C ARG A 124 -2.20 -6.83 -4.20
N ASP A 125 -0.93 -7.17 -4.17
CA ASP A 125 -0.33 -8.42 -4.60
C ASP A 125 0.90 -8.72 -3.72
N LEU A 126 1.36 -9.97 -3.83
CA LEU A 126 2.64 -10.43 -3.29
C LEU A 126 3.52 -10.84 -4.46
N ASP A 127 4.68 -10.21 -4.56
CA ASP A 127 5.71 -10.59 -5.50
C ASP A 127 6.66 -11.57 -4.82
N ILE A 128 6.93 -12.72 -5.44
CA ILE A 128 7.76 -13.79 -4.88
C ILE A 128 8.83 -14.15 -5.90
N LEU A 129 10.09 -14.12 -5.48
CA LEU A 129 11.20 -14.62 -6.27
C LEU A 129 11.45 -16.08 -5.92
N ILE A 130 11.54 -16.92 -6.95
CA ILE A 130 11.78 -18.36 -6.87
C ILE A 130 12.87 -18.70 -7.89
N PRO A 131 13.82 -19.60 -7.58
CA PRO A 131 14.78 -20.10 -8.56
C PRO A 131 14.06 -20.65 -9.81
N PRO A 132 14.47 -20.29 -11.04
CA PRO A 132 13.79 -20.70 -12.27
C PRO A 132 13.55 -22.21 -12.36
N GLU A 133 14.53 -23.01 -11.96
CA GLU A 133 14.51 -24.47 -11.96
C GLU A 133 13.47 -25.07 -10.99
N ARG A 134 13.01 -24.31 -10.00
CA ARG A 134 11.97 -24.72 -9.04
C ARG A 134 10.59 -24.12 -9.34
N LEU A 135 10.44 -23.33 -10.41
CA LEU A 135 9.20 -22.61 -10.70
C LEU A 135 8.02 -23.56 -10.95
N THR A 136 8.25 -24.66 -11.67
CA THR A 136 7.23 -25.69 -11.94
C THR A 136 6.76 -26.35 -10.65
N ASP A 137 7.69 -26.76 -9.79
CA ASP A 137 7.38 -27.34 -8.47
C ASP A 137 6.62 -26.36 -7.59
N ALA A 138 7.03 -25.09 -7.58
CA ALA A 138 6.39 -24.05 -6.80
C ALA A 138 4.96 -23.82 -7.24
N ARG A 139 4.73 -23.74 -8.56
CA ARG A 139 3.40 -23.62 -9.10
C ARG A 139 2.53 -24.82 -8.70
N ALA A 140 3.05 -26.04 -8.80
CA ALA A 140 2.33 -27.25 -8.40
C ALA A 140 1.97 -27.24 -6.90
N ALA A 141 2.93 -26.90 -6.03
CA ALA A 141 2.73 -26.80 -4.59
C ALA A 141 1.66 -25.74 -4.23
N LEU A 142 1.72 -24.56 -4.85
CA LEU A 142 0.73 -23.50 -4.63
C LEU A 142 -0.67 -23.91 -5.08
N ILE A 143 -0.81 -24.59 -6.22
CA ILE A 143 -2.09 -25.11 -6.69
C ILE A 143 -2.65 -26.17 -5.74
N ALA A 144 -1.81 -27.12 -5.31
CA ALA A 144 -2.19 -28.14 -4.32
C ALA A 144 -2.58 -27.50 -2.97
N GLY A 145 -1.95 -26.39 -2.60
CA GLY A 145 -2.28 -25.57 -1.44
C GLY A 145 -3.53 -24.70 -1.59
N GLY A 146 -4.27 -24.83 -2.71
CA GLY A 146 -5.56 -24.18 -2.95
C GLY A 146 -5.48 -22.80 -3.61
N LEU A 147 -4.34 -22.43 -4.21
CA LEU A 147 -4.26 -21.26 -5.09
C LEU A 147 -4.65 -21.63 -6.52
N SER A 148 -5.00 -20.64 -7.33
CA SER A 148 -5.38 -20.85 -8.73
C SER A 148 -4.61 -19.91 -9.64
N THR A 149 -4.31 -20.37 -10.85
CA THR A 149 -3.69 -19.53 -11.88
C THR A 149 -4.74 -18.60 -12.48
N LEU A 150 -4.43 -17.31 -12.55
CA LEU A 150 -5.20 -16.37 -13.37
C LEU A 150 -4.75 -16.52 -14.83
N ARG A 151 -5.70 -16.67 -15.77
CA ARG A 151 -5.47 -16.92 -17.22
C ARG A 151 -4.50 -15.95 -17.93
N ARG A 152 -4.09 -14.85 -17.30
CA ARG A 152 -3.25 -13.81 -17.89
C ARG A 152 -1.74 -14.13 -17.86
N PHE A 153 -1.32 -15.20 -17.18
CA PHE A 153 0.08 -15.51 -16.94
C PHE A 153 0.43 -16.97 -17.24
N GLU A 154 -0.16 -17.57 -18.30
CA GLU A 154 0.43 -18.80 -18.86
C GLU A 154 1.85 -18.46 -19.32
N VAL A 155 2.83 -18.98 -18.57
CA VAL A 155 4.24 -18.88 -18.92
C VAL A 155 4.38 -19.57 -20.26
N MET A 156 4.73 -18.80 -21.30
CA MET A 156 5.13 -19.38 -22.58
C MET A 156 6.33 -20.30 -22.29
N PRO A 157 6.29 -21.58 -22.69
CA PRO A 157 7.45 -22.43 -22.54
C PRO A 157 8.61 -21.76 -23.26
N GLU A 158 9.76 -21.65 -22.59
CA GLU A 158 10.98 -21.16 -23.22
C GLU A 158 11.22 -22.00 -24.47
N SER A 159 11.19 -21.34 -25.63
CA SER A 159 11.65 -21.91 -26.88
C SER A 159 13.13 -22.24 -26.71
N MET A 160 13.40 -23.54 -26.59
CA MET A 160 14.73 -24.15 -26.67
C MET A 160 15.35 -23.91 -28.04
#